data_AF-A0A6P0Z4C4-F1
#
_entry.id   AF-A0A6P0Z4C4-F1
#
_cell.length_a   1.000
_cell.length_b   1.000
_cell.length_c   1.000
_cell.angle_alpha   90.00
_cell.angle_beta   90.00
_cell.angle_gamma   90.00
#
_symmetry.space_group_name_H-M   'P 1'
#
loop_
_entity.id
_entity.type
_entity.pdbx_description
1 polymer ?
#
loop_
_entity_poly.entity_id
_entity_poly.type
_entity_poly.pdbx_seq_one_letter_code
_entity_poly.pdbx_strand_id
1 'polypeptide(L)'
;VCHYILNGGDRNEFLAKFANAHSEGFDPDQDLVKLGVANQTTMLKGETEEIGKLFEHTMMRKYGTAHLNEHFMSFNTICDATQERQDAMYDLVNRKLDLMLVIGGYNSSNTTHLQEIAVEYNIPSFHIDSAESIGPGNRISHKPLHKDVEVMENWLPEGDLAIGVTSGASTPDKVVSEAIEKIFALKSVAVR
;
A
#
# COMPACT_ATOMS: atom_id res chain seq x y z
N VAL A 1 -4.14 21.40 7.10
CA VAL A 1 -3.91 22.16 5.84
C VAL A 1 -5.21 22.67 5.24
N CYS A 2 -6.14 21.82 4.78
CA CYS A 2 -7.38 22.28 4.12
C CYS A 2 -8.21 23.30 4.92
N HIS A 3 -8.38 23.09 6.22
CA HIS A 3 -9.05 24.06 7.09
C HIS A 3 -8.37 25.43 7.09
N TYR A 4 -7.04 25.45 7.19
CA TYR A 4 -6.24 26.68 7.17
C TYR A 4 -6.36 27.39 5.82
N ILE A 5 -6.36 26.64 4.72
CA ILE A 5 -6.62 27.19 3.38
C ILE A 5 -7.98 27.90 3.35
N LEU A 6 -9.06 27.25 3.81
CA LEU A 6 -10.41 27.79 3.70
C LEU A 6 -10.68 28.95 4.67
N ASN A 7 -10.21 28.85 5.90
CA ASN A 7 -10.64 29.71 7.00
C ASN A 7 -9.53 30.58 7.59
N GLY A 8 -8.27 30.38 7.17
CA GLY A 8 -7.11 30.91 7.88
C GLY A 8 -6.89 30.22 9.23
N GLY A 9 -6.15 30.89 10.10
CA GLY A 9 -5.87 30.42 11.47
C GLY A 9 -4.64 31.11 12.06
N ASP A 10 -4.18 30.63 13.22
CA ASP A 10 -2.93 31.10 13.80
C ASP A 10 -1.74 30.50 13.01
N ARG A 11 -0.95 31.37 12.40
CA ARG A 11 0.24 31.00 11.62
C ARG A 11 1.28 30.26 12.48
N ASN A 12 1.51 30.70 13.71
CA ASN A 12 2.50 30.08 14.59
C ASN A 12 2.06 28.69 15.05
N GLU A 13 0.76 28.52 15.33
CA GLU A 13 0.20 27.19 15.64
C GLU A 13 0.34 26.24 14.45
N PHE A 14 0.06 26.72 13.24
CA PHE A 14 0.25 25.92 12.02
C PHE A 14 1.72 25.49 11.85
N LEU A 15 2.66 26.45 11.93
CA LEU A 15 4.09 26.16 11.80
C LEU A 15 4.58 25.21 12.91
N ALA A 16 4.13 25.39 14.16
CA ALA A 16 4.47 24.49 15.26
C ALA A 16 3.97 23.05 14.99
N LYS A 17 2.75 22.90 14.45
CA LYS A 17 2.20 21.58 14.08
C LYS A 17 3.00 20.89 12.97
N PHE A 18 3.56 21.66 12.05
CA PHE A 18 4.30 21.14 10.89
C PHE A 18 5.82 21.36 10.99
N ALA A 19 6.37 21.57 12.19
CA ALA A 19 7.77 22.00 12.39
C ALA A 19 8.82 21.09 11.72
N ASN A 20 8.52 19.80 11.53
CA ASN A 20 9.40 18.83 10.87
C ASN A 20 8.93 18.46 9.45
N ALA A 21 7.99 19.22 8.88
CA ALA A 21 7.27 18.90 7.65
C ALA A 21 7.07 20.14 6.75
N HIS A 22 7.96 21.12 6.84
CA HIS A 22 8.05 22.25 5.90
C HIS A 22 9.52 22.65 5.70
N SER A 23 9.81 23.34 4.60
CA SER A 23 11.15 23.89 4.33
C SER A 23 11.40 25.19 5.09
N GLU A 24 12.67 25.59 5.17
CA GLU A 24 13.03 26.94 5.63
C GLU A 24 12.36 28.01 4.76
N GLY A 25 11.85 29.06 5.39
CA GLY A 25 11.19 30.17 4.70
C GLY A 25 9.74 29.91 4.26
N PHE A 26 9.18 28.73 4.52
CA PHE A 26 7.77 28.43 4.23
C PHE A 26 6.82 29.37 5.00
N ASP A 27 5.89 29.99 4.28
CA ASP A 27 4.88 30.87 4.84
C ASP A 27 3.46 30.41 4.43
N PRO A 28 2.68 29.81 5.34
CA PRO A 28 1.38 29.24 4.97
C PRO A 28 0.36 30.28 4.50
N ASP A 29 0.55 31.57 4.82
CA ASP A 29 -0.34 32.65 4.36
C ASP A 29 -0.09 33.03 2.89
N GLN A 30 1.12 32.79 2.38
CA GLN A 30 1.51 33.10 0.99
C GLN A 30 1.60 31.84 0.13
N ASP A 31 2.24 30.79 0.64
CA ASP A 31 2.59 29.62 -0.13
C ASP A 31 1.39 28.68 -0.35
N LEU A 32 0.42 28.64 0.57
CA LEU A 32 -0.80 27.83 0.38
C LEU A 32 -1.82 28.49 -0.56
N VAL A 33 -1.48 29.61 -1.21
CA VAL A 33 -2.30 30.20 -2.27
C VAL A 33 -2.33 29.27 -3.50
N LYS A 34 -1.22 28.60 -3.80
CA LYS A 34 -1.12 27.61 -4.88
C LYS A 34 -0.59 26.31 -4.33
N LEU A 35 -1.25 25.20 -4.67
CA LEU A 35 -0.92 23.90 -4.12
C LEU A 35 -0.58 22.91 -5.22
N GLY A 36 0.62 22.34 -5.13
CA GLY A 36 1.02 21.14 -5.85
C GLY A 36 0.97 19.92 -4.93
N VAL A 37 0.40 18.82 -5.38
CA VAL A 37 0.45 17.53 -4.66
C VAL A 37 1.30 16.55 -5.46
N ALA A 38 2.32 15.99 -4.82
CA ALA A 38 3.17 14.94 -5.35
C ALA A 38 3.30 13.82 -4.30
N ASN A 39 3.64 12.62 -4.76
CA ASN A 39 3.56 11.39 -3.98
C ASN A 39 4.83 10.55 -4.04
N GLN A 40 5.01 9.63 -3.09
CA GLN A 40 6.05 8.61 -3.22
C GLN A 40 5.68 7.62 -4.35
N THR A 41 6.69 7.14 -5.07
CA THR A 41 6.52 6.28 -6.25
C THR A 41 5.83 4.94 -5.98
N THR A 42 5.78 4.52 -4.73
CA THR A 42 5.24 3.22 -4.29
C THR A 42 3.93 3.32 -3.50
N MET A 43 3.32 4.51 -3.34
CA MET A 43 2.08 4.64 -2.55
C MET A 43 0.88 3.92 -3.19
N LEU A 44 -0.14 3.63 -2.39
CA LEU A 44 -1.46 3.21 -2.89
C LEU A 44 -2.08 4.29 -3.76
N LYS A 45 -2.55 3.88 -4.95
CA LYS A 45 -3.20 4.77 -5.91
C LYS A 45 -4.48 5.37 -5.33
N GLY A 46 -5.31 4.55 -4.68
CA GLY A 46 -6.56 4.98 -4.06
C GLY A 46 -6.36 6.09 -3.04
N GLU A 47 -5.48 5.87 -2.06
CA GLU A 47 -5.16 6.87 -1.02
C GLU A 47 -4.60 8.18 -1.62
N THR A 48 -3.71 8.05 -2.60
CA THR A 48 -3.12 9.17 -3.33
C THR A 48 -4.20 10.02 -4.02
N GLU A 49 -5.13 9.36 -4.71
CA GLU A 49 -6.25 10.02 -5.38
C GLU A 49 -7.22 10.68 -4.38
N GLU A 50 -7.47 10.07 -3.23
CA GLU A 50 -8.32 10.64 -2.17
C GLU A 50 -7.74 11.92 -1.59
N ILE A 51 -6.44 11.93 -1.27
CA ILE A 51 -5.74 13.13 -0.79
C ILE A 51 -5.76 14.21 -1.87
N GLY A 52 -5.51 13.83 -3.14
CA GLY A 52 -5.61 14.74 -4.28
C GLY A 52 -6.99 15.40 -4.39
N LYS A 53 -8.06 14.60 -4.36
CA LYS A 53 -9.46 15.08 -4.41
C LYS A 53 -9.81 15.96 -3.21
N LEU A 54 -9.30 15.65 -2.03
CA LEU A 54 -9.51 16.48 -0.84
C LEU A 54 -8.95 17.90 -1.05
N PHE A 55 -7.73 18.00 -1.59
CA PHE A 55 -7.12 19.29 -1.89
C PHE A 55 -7.77 19.99 -3.08
N GLU A 56 -8.12 19.26 -4.13
CA GLU A 56 -8.87 19.77 -5.28
C GLU A 56 -10.18 20.43 -4.83
N HIS A 57 -11.01 19.70 -4.07
CA HIS A 57 -12.25 20.23 -3.51
C HIS A 57 -12.04 21.43 -2.58
N THR A 58 -10.93 21.45 -1.83
CA THR A 58 -10.59 22.57 -0.96
C THR A 58 -10.29 23.83 -1.80
N MET A 59 -9.48 23.69 -2.86
CA MET A 59 -9.15 24.82 -3.73
C MET A 59 -10.37 25.28 -4.54
N MET A 60 -11.20 24.36 -5.02
CA MET A 60 -12.49 24.69 -5.66
C MET A 60 -13.41 25.50 -4.74
N ARG A 61 -13.49 25.15 -3.45
CA ARG A 61 -14.30 25.90 -2.48
C ARG A 61 -13.76 27.31 -2.22
N LYS A 62 -12.44 27.50 -2.24
CA LYS A 62 -11.81 28.79 -1.97
C LYS A 62 -11.83 29.74 -3.17
N TYR A 63 -11.45 29.24 -4.34
CA TYR A 63 -11.19 30.07 -5.53
C TYR A 63 -12.22 29.87 -6.66
N GLY A 64 -13.14 28.92 -6.51
CA GLY A 64 -14.10 28.55 -7.54
C GLY A 64 -13.50 27.63 -8.60
N THR A 65 -14.38 26.95 -9.35
CA THR A 65 -13.98 26.00 -10.40
C THR A 65 -13.27 26.67 -11.59
N ALA A 66 -13.61 27.93 -11.88
CA ALA A 66 -13.04 28.68 -13.00
C ALA A 66 -11.53 28.95 -12.84
N HIS A 67 -11.05 29.04 -11.60
CA HIS A 67 -9.65 29.37 -11.29
C HIS A 67 -8.87 28.18 -10.71
N LEU A 68 -9.46 26.97 -10.71
CA LEU A 68 -8.84 25.80 -10.09
C LEU A 68 -7.42 25.52 -10.63
N ASN A 69 -7.26 25.57 -11.95
CA ASN A 69 -5.98 25.28 -12.62
C ASN A 69 -4.89 26.33 -12.33
N GLU A 70 -5.25 27.51 -11.82
CA GLU A 70 -4.28 28.54 -11.40
C GLU A 70 -3.74 28.27 -9.98
N HIS A 71 -4.48 27.47 -9.21
CA HIS A 71 -4.31 27.28 -7.77
C HIS A 71 -4.01 25.83 -7.36
N PHE A 72 -4.29 24.84 -8.20
CA PHE A 72 -4.12 23.43 -7.88
C PHE A 72 -3.52 22.64 -9.03
N MET A 73 -2.60 21.74 -8.70
CA MET A 73 -2.08 20.74 -9.63
C MET A 73 -1.73 19.45 -8.86
N SER A 74 -2.13 18.32 -9.40
CA SER A 74 -1.74 16.99 -8.90
C SER A 74 -0.74 16.36 -9.86
N PHE A 75 0.39 15.91 -9.34
CA PHE A 75 1.41 15.18 -10.06
C PHE A 75 1.27 13.69 -9.75
N ASN A 76 0.93 12.90 -10.77
CA ASN A 76 1.04 11.46 -10.63
C ASN A 76 2.51 11.06 -10.70
N THR A 77 3.10 10.84 -9.53
CA THR A 77 4.48 10.40 -9.37
C THR A 77 4.58 8.92 -9.00
N ILE A 78 3.46 8.18 -9.00
CA ILE A 78 3.46 6.71 -8.85
C ILE A 78 4.10 6.12 -10.11
N CYS A 79 5.02 5.17 -9.94
CA CYS A 79 5.64 4.54 -11.10
C CYS A 79 4.73 3.47 -11.71
N ASP A 80 4.87 3.26 -13.03
CA ASP A 80 4.04 2.30 -13.78
C ASP A 80 4.12 0.89 -13.20
N ALA A 81 5.31 0.45 -12.75
CA ALA A 81 5.50 -0.86 -12.13
C ALA A 81 4.69 -1.05 -10.84
N THR A 82 4.52 0.00 -10.02
CA THR A 82 3.64 -0.03 -8.84
C THR A 82 2.19 -0.15 -9.27
N GLN A 83 1.79 0.62 -10.29
CA GLN A 83 0.42 0.62 -10.80
C GLN A 83 0.03 -0.74 -11.41
N GLU A 84 0.86 -1.31 -12.27
CA GLU A 84 0.62 -2.64 -12.88
C GLU A 84 0.46 -3.72 -11.82
N ARG A 85 1.22 -3.66 -10.72
CA ARG A 85 1.12 -4.63 -9.62
C ARG A 85 -0.13 -4.43 -8.78
N GLN A 86 -0.51 -3.18 -8.48
CA GLN A 86 -1.77 -2.91 -7.79
C GLN A 86 -2.96 -3.31 -8.65
N ASP A 87 -2.97 -3.01 -9.95
CA ASP A 87 -4.05 -3.39 -10.86
C ASP A 87 -4.19 -4.92 -10.95
N ALA A 88 -3.08 -5.66 -11.13
CA ALA A 88 -3.08 -7.12 -11.10
C ALA A 88 -3.51 -7.69 -9.74
N MET A 89 -3.18 -7.00 -8.64
CA MET A 89 -3.63 -7.36 -7.31
C MET A 89 -5.13 -7.18 -7.15
N TYR A 90 -5.70 -6.06 -7.61
CA TYR A 90 -7.14 -5.83 -7.62
C TYR A 90 -7.87 -6.89 -8.46
N ASP A 91 -7.33 -7.25 -9.62
CA ASP A 91 -7.89 -8.34 -10.44
C ASP A 91 -7.84 -9.70 -9.74
N LEU A 92 -6.82 -9.94 -8.92
CA LEU A 92 -6.64 -11.18 -8.17
C LEU A 92 -7.59 -11.28 -6.98
N VAL A 93 -7.70 -10.23 -6.15
CA VAL A 93 -8.58 -10.23 -4.96
C VAL A 93 -10.07 -10.25 -5.31
N ASN A 94 -10.44 -9.87 -6.54
CA ASN A 94 -11.80 -10.02 -7.06
C ASN A 94 -12.18 -11.48 -7.39
N ARG A 95 -11.24 -12.43 -7.30
CA ARG A 95 -11.50 -13.87 -7.47
C ARG A 95 -11.85 -14.50 -6.13
N LYS A 96 -12.50 -15.67 -6.18
CA LYS A 96 -12.75 -16.48 -4.99
C LYS A 96 -11.45 -17.16 -4.55
N LEU A 97 -10.81 -16.61 -3.54
CA LEU A 97 -9.55 -17.09 -2.95
C LEU A 97 -9.77 -17.45 -1.48
N ASP A 98 -9.09 -18.49 -1.02
CA ASP A 98 -9.12 -18.90 0.39
C ASP A 98 -8.05 -18.18 1.21
N LEU A 99 -6.91 -17.85 0.58
CA LEU A 99 -5.84 -17.05 1.17
C LEU A 99 -4.95 -16.41 0.09
N MET A 100 -4.17 -15.42 0.52
CA MET A 100 -3.15 -14.71 -0.24
C MET A 100 -1.77 -14.97 0.33
N LEU A 101 -0.80 -15.24 -0.56
CA LEU A 101 0.61 -15.23 -0.25
C LEU A 101 1.26 -14.03 -0.98
N VAL A 102 1.81 -13.10 -0.19
CA VAL A 102 2.47 -11.88 -0.69
C VAL A 102 3.97 -12.00 -0.43
N ILE A 103 4.78 -11.98 -1.48
CA ILE A 103 6.20 -12.30 -1.38
C ILE A 103 7.06 -11.05 -1.61
N GLY A 104 8.01 -10.79 -0.73
CA GLY A 104 9.01 -9.73 -0.86
C GLY A 104 9.51 -9.21 0.49
N GLY A 105 10.54 -8.38 0.48
CA GLY A 105 11.18 -7.92 1.73
C GLY A 105 10.20 -7.18 2.67
N TYR A 106 10.33 -7.38 3.98
CA TYR A 106 9.46 -6.80 5.01
C TYR A 106 9.47 -5.27 5.12
N ASN A 107 10.46 -4.62 4.49
CA ASN A 107 10.63 -3.16 4.44
C ASN A 107 10.20 -2.56 3.09
N SER A 108 9.64 -3.37 2.19
CA SER A 108 9.16 -2.93 0.88
C SER A 108 7.74 -2.36 1.02
N SER A 109 7.60 -1.03 0.88
CA SER A 109 6.30 -0.36 0.89
C SER A 109 5.36 -0.95 -0.17
N ASN A 110 5.82 -1.17 -1.41
CA ASN A 110 4.98 -1.82 -2.44
C ASN A 110 4.50 -3.21 -2.01
N THR A 111 5.35 -4.03 -1.38
CA THR A 111 4.94 -5.36 -0.92
C THR A 111 3.92 -5.26 0.21
N THR A 112 4.11 -4.33 1.14
CA THR A 112 3.13 -4.05 2.21
C THR A 112 1.80 -3.58 1.65
N HIS A 113 1.79 -2.69 0.67
CA HIS A 113 0.56 -2.22 0.01
C HIS A 113 -0.19 -3.35 -0.71
N LEU A 114 0.51 -4.31 -1.32
CA LEU A 114 -0.14 -5.50 -1.89
C LEU A 114 -0.82 -6.35 -0.81
N GLN A 115 -0.22 -6.46 0.38
CA GLN A 115 -0.84 -7.13 1.53
C GLN A 115 -2.05 -6.35 2.05
N GLU A 116 -1.97 -5.02 2.12
CA GLU A 116 -3.08 -4.14 2.54
C GLU A 116 -4.31 -4.38 1.67
N ILE A 117 -4.15 -4.41 0.34
CA ILE A 117 -5.25 -4.70 -0.59
C ILE A 117 -5.90 -6.07 -0.29
N ALA A 118 -5.12 -7.13 0.00
CA ALA A 118 -5.71 -8.42 0.36
C ALA A 118 -6.55 -8.36 1.65
N VAL A 119 -6.05 -7.64 2.66
CA VAL A 119 -6.70 -7.50 3.96
C VAL A 119 -7.98 -6.67 3.85
N GLU A 120 -7.97 -5.59 3.05
CA GLU A 120 -9.17 -4.77 2.76
C GLU A 120 -10.31 -5.59 2.16
N TYR A 121 -9.98 -6.59 1.34
CA TYR A 121 -10.93 -7.51 0.73
C TYR A 121 -11.28 -8.71 1.64
N ASN A 122 -10.89 -8.68 2.92
CA ASN A 122 -11.11 -9.73 3.92
C ASN A 122 -10.54 -11.10 3.53
N ILE A 123 -9.45 -11.12 2.76
CA ILE A 123 -8.76 -12.36 2.39
C ILE A 123 -7.59 -12.57 3.38
N PRO A 124 -7.47 -13.73 4.06
CA PRO A 124 -6.32 -14.04 4.89
C PRO A 124 -5.02 -13.88 4.08
N SER A 125 -4.07 -13.08 4.57
CA SER A 125 -2.87 -12.72 3.82
C SER A 125 -1.59 -12.94 4.61
N PHE A 126 -0.64 -13.65 4.01
CA PHE A 126 0.66 -13.97 4.58
C PHE A 126 1.76 -13.27 3.78
N HIS A 127 2.41 -12.27 4.39
CA HIS A 127 3.58 -11.61 3.83
C HIS A 127 4.84 -12.36 4.26
N ILE A 128 5.57 -12.94 3.31
CA ILE A 128 6.86 -13.60 3.53
C ILE A 128 7.97 -12.92 2.72
N ASP A 129 9.19 -12.96 3.22
CA ASP A 129 10.38 -12.45 2.51
C ASP A 129 11.03 -13.48 1.59
N SER A 130 10.95 -14.77 1.94
CA SER A 130 11.53 -15.86 1.17
C SER A 130 10.81 -17.21 1.37
N ALA A 131 11.12 -18.19 0.52
CA ALA A 131 10.50 -19.52 0.59
C ALA A 131 10.85 -20.28 1.89
N GLU A 132 11.97 -19.95 2.54
CA GLU A 132 12.38 -20.51 3.83
C GLU A 132 11.43 -20.16 4.98
N SER A 133 10.67 -19.08 4.82
CA SER A 133 9.60 -18.72 5.75
C SER A 133 8.48 -19.77 5.80
N ILE A 134 8.34 -20.60 4.75
CA ILE A 134 7.43 -21.75 4.74
C ILE A 134 8.18 -22.98 5.28
N GLY A 135 7.93 -23.27 6.55
CA GLY A 135 8.58 -24.34 7.29
C GLY A 135 7.89 -25.71 7.12
N PRO A 136 8.58 -26.80 7.51
CA PRO A 136 7.97 -28.12 7.58
C PRO A 136 6.84 -28.17 8.62
N GLY A 137 5.95 -29.14 8.50
CA GLY A 137 4.86 -29.34 9.45
C GLY A 137 3.77 -28.28 9.39
N ASN A 138 3.51 -27.73 8.20
CA ASN A 138 2.49 -26.70 7.98
C ASN A 138 2.68 -25.45 8.85
N ARG A 139 3.90 -24.90 8.85
CA ARG A 139 4.25 -23.69 9.60
C ARG A 139 4.69 -22.58 8.67
N ILE A 140 4.35 -21.34 8.98
CA ILE A 140 4.78 -20.16 8.24
C ILE A 140 5.30 -19.09 9.20
N SER A 141 6.43 -18.48 8.86
CA SER A 141 6.90 -17.24 9.46
C SER A 141 6.46 -16.10 8.55
N HIS A 142 5.56 -15.24 9.00
CA HIS A 142 5.05 -14.16 8.16
C HIS A 142 4.95 -12.86 8.94
N LYS A 143 4.87 -11.74 8.22
CA LYS A 143 4.59 -10.43 8.81
C LYS A 143 3.11 -10.10 8.65
N PRO A 144 2.30 -10.07 9.72
CA PRO A 144 0.97 -9.50 9.65
C PRO A 144 1.05 -8.00 9.43
N LEU A 145 -0.02 -7.44 8.86
CA LEU A 145 -0.07 -6.00 8.62
C LEU A 145 0.10 -5.21 9.92
N HIS A 146 1.00 -4.22 9.90
CA HIS A 146 1.37 -3.37 11.05
C HIS A 146 1.88 -4.11 12.31
N LYS A 147 2.35 -5.36 12.16
CA LYS A 147 2.95 -6.13 13.25
C LYS A 147 4.36 -6.61 12.89
N ASP A 148 5.07 -7.07 13.91
CA ASP A 148 6.31 -7.80 13.73
C ASP A 148 6.05 -9.20 13.18
N VAL A 149 7.11 -9.83 12.67
CA VAL A 149 7.06 -11.20 12.14
C VAL A 149 6.62 -12.16 13.24
N GLU A 150 5.64 -12.99 12.93
CA GLU A 150 5.15 -14.05 13.80
C GLU A 150 5.18 -15.40 13.08
N VAL A 151 5.11 -16.46 13.87
CA VAL A 151 5.08 -17.84 13.36
C VAL A 151 3.71 -18.42 13.62
N MET A 152 3.07 -18.91 12.56
CA MET A 152 1.77 -19.56 12.61
C MET A 152 1.90 -21.03 12.24
N GLU A 153 1.28 -21.89 13.04
CA GLU A 153 1.10 -23.32 12.73
C GLU A 153 -0.26 -23.54 12.07
N ASN A 154 -0.36 -24.60 11.27
CA ASN A 154 -1.56 -24.97 10.52
C ASN A 154 -2.09 -23.82 9.63
N TRP A 155 -1.19 -23.04 9.05
CA TRP A 155 -1.52 -21.86 8.25
C TRP A 155 -2.17 -22.21 6.92
N LEU A 156 -1.84 -23.38 6.36
CA LEU A 156 -2.40 -23.89 5.12
C LEU A 156 -3.54 -24.87 5.44
N PRO A 157 -4.81 -24.53 5.15
CA PRO A 157 -5.94 -25.42 5.43
C PRO A 157 -5.88 -26.75 4.65
N GLU A 158 -6.63 -27.75 5.08
CA GLU A 158 -6.82 -28.99 4.32
C GLU A 158 -7.83 -28.81 3.17
N GLY A 159 -7.86 -29.77 2.24
CA GLY A 159 -8.77 -29.76 1.09
C GLY A 159 -8.31 -28.93 -0.10
N ASP A 160 -9.23 -28.75 -1.06
CA ASP A 160 -9.02 -27.95 -2.26
C ASP A 160 -8.97 -26.46 -1.88
N LEU A 161 -7.91 -25.77 -2.29
CA LEU A 161 -7.71 -24.35 -2.00
C LEU A 161 -7.36 -23.57 -3.27
N ALA A 162 -7.94 -22.39 -3.38
CA ALA A 162 -7.52 -21.34 -4.29
C ALA A 162 -6.61 -20.36 -3.54
N ILE A 163 -5.31 -20.44 -3.82
CA ILE A 163 -4.29 -19.58 -3.22
C ILE A 163 -3.90 -18.51 -4.24
N GLY A 164 -4.11 -17.24 -3.90
CA GLY A 164 -3.55 -16.16 -4.69
C GLY A 164 -2.09 -15.93 -4.32
N VAL A 165 -1.23 -15.79 -5.31
CA VAL A 165 0.20 -15.52 -5.11
C VAL A 165 0.56 -14.24 -5.85
N THR A 166 1.20 -13.32 -5.15
CA THR A 166 1.74 -12.09 -5.72
C THR A 166 3.11 -11.79 -5.14
N SER A 167 3.84 -10.87 -5.77
CA SER A 167 5.15 -10.45 -5.32
C SER A 167 5.39 -8.97 -5.54
N GLY A 168 6.18 -8.36 -4.65
CA GLY A 168 6.61 -6.98 -4.81
C GLY A 168 7.56 -6.82 -5.98
N ALA A 169 7.62 -5.61 -6.56
CA ALA A 169 8.39 -5.32 -7.77
C ALA A 169 9.89 -5.69 -7.71
N SER A 170 10.49 -5.70 -6.52
CA SER A 170 11.90 -6.05 -6.29
C SER A 170 12.14 -7.54 -5.98
N THR A 171 11.11 -8.38 -6.03
CA THR A 171 11.17 -9.79 -5.63
C THR A 171 11.51 -10.67 -6.84
N PRO A 172 12.62 -11.45 -6.81
CA PRO A 172 12.98 -12.31 -7.92
C PRO A 172 11.98 -13.46 -8.13
N ASP A 173 11.70 -13.79 -9.40
CA ASP A 173 10.79 -14.89 -9.79
C ASP A 173 11.17 -16.24 -9.19
N LYS A 174 12.47 -16.45 -8.96
CA LYS A 174 12.99 -17.66 -8.30
C LYS A 174 12.40 -17.81 -6.89
N VAL A 175 12.35 -16.74 -6.10
CA VAL A 175 11.82 -16.77 -4.72
C VAL A 175 10.33 -17.11 -4.73
N VAL A 176 9.60 -16.56 -5.71
CA VAL A 176 8.17 -16.86 -5.91
C VAL A 176 7.96 -18.34 -6.25
N SER A 177 8.76 -18.86 -7.18
CA SER A 177 8.70 -20.26 -7.62
C SER A 177 8.99 -21.23 -6.47
N GLU A 178 10.04 -20.96 -5.68
CA GLU A 178 10.41 -21.77 -4.52
C GLU A 178 9.31 -21.76 -3.44
N ALA A 179 8.64 -20.63 -3.21
CA ALA A 179 7.53 -20.56 -2.27
C ALA A 179 6.32 -21.39 -2.74
N ILE A 180 6.01 -21.37 -4.04
CA ILE A 180 4.97 -22.20 -4.64
C ILE A 180 5.31 -23.69 -4.50
N GLU A 181 6.56 -24.08 -4.75
CA GLU A 181 7.03 -25.46 -4.57
C GLU A 181 6.87 -25.94 -3.12
N LYS A 182 7.15 -25.08 -2.13
CA LYS A 182 6.94 -25.38 -0.70
C LYS A 182 5.47 -25.64 -0.38
N ILE A 183 4.55 -24.84 -0.93
CA ILE A 183 3.10 -25.05 -0.77
C ILE A 183 2.69 -26.41 -1.34
N PHE A 184 3.15 -26.74 -2.56
CA PHE A 184 2.85 -28.03 -3.16
C PHE A 184 3.41 -29.21 -2.36
N ALA A 185 4.64 -29.06 -1.83
CA ALA A 185 5.24 -30.07 -0.97
C ALA A 185 4.38 -30.32 0.28
N LEU A 186 3.93 -29.26 0.96
CA LEU A 186 3.05 -29.37 2.13
C LEU A 186 1.72 -30.07 1.80
N LYS A 187 1.09 -29.72 0.67
CA LYS A 187 -0.16 -30.38 0.22
C LYS A 187 0.04 -31.84 -0.16
N SER A 188 1.16 -32.19 -0.80
CA SER A 188 1.44 -33.57 -1.20
C SER A 188 1.64 -34.52 -0.02
N VAL A 189 2.13 -33.99 1.11
CA VAL A 189 2.28 -34.74 2.36
C VAL A 189 0.94 -34.91 3.07
N ALA A 190 0.05 -33.90 3.00
CA ALA A 190 -1.28 -33.96 3.63
C ALA A 190 -2.28 -34.90 2.92
N VAL A 191 -2.04 -35.26 1.65
CA VAL A 191 -2.91 -36.14 0.85
C VAL A 191 -2.53 -37.63 1.00
N ARG A 192 -1.55 -37.97 1.84
CA ARG A 192 -1.17 -39.36 2.16
C ARG A 192 -1.71 -39.78 3.51
#